data_AF-A0A953T9N0-F1
#
_entry.id   AF-A0A953T9N0-F1
#
_cell.length_a   1.000
_cell.length_b   1.000
_cell.length_c   1.000
_cell.angle_alpha   90.00
_cell.angle_beta   90.00
_cell.angle_gamma   90.00
#
_symmetry.space_group_name_H-M   'P 1'
#
loop_
_entity.id
_entity.type
_entity.pdbx_description
1 polymer ?
#
loop_
_entity_poly.entity_id
_entity_poly.type
_entity_poly.pdbx_seq_one_letter_code
_entity_poly.pdbx_strand_id
1 'polypeptide(L)'
;SKGFTVKVSNIKNDAIHGIDLIAVKNDIKMYIQVKPNNDLKESKNIIKLSRINGFLPVLCYKNSNKKWIFFNIFMKTEMLLF
;
A
#
# COMPACT_ATOMS: atom_id res chain seq x y z
N SER A 1 8.02 9.95 18.66
CA SER A 1 7.23 10.18 17.43
C SER A 1 6.25 9.02 17.24
N LYS A 2 4.96 9.26 16.96
CA LYS A 2 3.89 8.21 16.92
C LYS A 2 3.43 7.85 15.48
N GLY A 3 4.29 8.04 14.49
CA GLY A 3 3.98 7.79 13.07
C GLY A 3 4.34 6.37 12.62
N PHE A 4 3.93 5.99 11.41
CA PHE A 4 4.47 4.80 10.75
C PHE A 4 5.96 5.01 10.41
N THR A 5 6.77 3.96 10.58
CA THR A 5 8.07 3.91 9.91
C THR A 5 7.84 3.51 8.47
N VAL A 6 8.17 4.41 7.54
CA VAL A 6 7.99 4.19 6.10
C VAL A 6 9.35 4.07 5.43
N LYS A 7 9.52 3.08 4.55
CA LYS A 7 10.70 2.93 3.70
C LYS A 7 10.28 2.81 2.25
N VAL A 8 11.03 3.46 1.38
CA VAL A 8 10.92 3.24 -0.07
C VAL A 8 11.45 1.85 -0.38
N SER A 9 10.70 1.13 -1.21
CA SER A 9 11.12 -0.15 -1.74
C SER A 9 12.28 0.05 -2.74
N ASN A 10 13.48 -0.38 -2.38
CA ASN A 10 14.69 -0.24 -3.22
C ASN A 10 15.11 -1.56 -3.90
N ILE A 11 14.32 -2.62 -3.74
CA ILE A 11 14.67 -3.96 -4.23
C ILE A 11 13.91 -4.21 -5.53
N LYS A 12 14.64 -4.55 -6.61
CA LYS A 12 14.04 -4.88 -7.92
C LYS A 12 12.88 -5.88 -7.81
N ASN A 13 12.98 -6.81 -6.86
CA ASN A 13 11.96 -7.83 -6.63
C ASN A 13 10.63 -7.25 -6.12
N ASP A 14 10.68 -6.24 -5.24
CA ASP A 14 9.48 -5.61 -4.69
C ASP A 14 8.74 -4.78 -5.76
N ALA A 15 9.48 -4.16 -6.68
CA ALA A 15 8.92 -3.45 -7.83
C ALA A 15 8.16 -4.38 -8.79
N ILE A 16 8.64 -5.63 -9.00
CA ILE A 16 7.93 -6.66 -9.78
C ILE A 16 6.57 -6.99 -9.14
N HIS A 17 6.49 -6.88 -7.81
CA HIS A 17 5.25 -7.10 -7.07
C HIS A 17 4.38 -5.84 -6.92
N GLY A 18 4.84 -4.69 -7.45
CA GLY A 18 4.12 -3.42 -7.38
C GLY A 18 4.13 -2.79 -5.99
N ILE A 19 5.17 -3.06 -5.18
CA ILE A 19 5.36 -2.47 -3.85
C ILE A 19 6.27 -1.25 -3.99
N ASP A 20 5.71 -0.07 -3.76
CA ASP A 20 6.44 1.20 -3.81
C ASP A 20 6.93 1.61 -2.42
N LEU A 21 6.10 1.39 -1.40
CA LEU A 21 6.43 1.71 -0.01
C LEU A 21 6.10 0.53 0.92
N ILE A 22 6.91 0.39 1.96
CA ILE A 22 6.65 -0.51 3.07
C ILE A 22 6.47 0.35 4.33
N ALA A 23 5.33 0.18 5.01
CA ALA A 23 5.01 0.92 6.21
C ALA A 23 4.73 -0.02 7.38
N VAL A 24 5.31 0.28 8.54
CA VAL A 24 5.13 -0.52 9.77
C VAL A 24 4.82 0.41 10.94
N LYS A 25 3.79 0.08 11.71
CA LYS A 25 3.46 0.73 12.99
C LYS A 25 2.82 -0.29 13.92
N ASN A 26 3.45 -0.51 15.08
CA ASN A 26 3.09 -1.59 16.00
C ASN A 26 3.02 -2.92 15.22
N ASP A 27 1.93 -3.68 15.35
CA ASP A 27 1.71 -4.95 14.65
C ASP A 27 1.13 -4.78 13.23
N ILE A 28 0.88 -3.55 12.79
CA ILE A 28 0.33 -3.27 11.46
C ILE A 28 1.48 -3.12 10.47
N LYS A 29 1.50 -4.00 9.48
CA LYS A 29 2.46 -4.00 8.38
C LYS A 29 1.72 -3.81 7.06
N MET A 30 2.20 -2.91 6.21
CA MET A 30 1.53 -2.55 4.95
C MET A 30 2.52 -2.56 3.79
N TYR A 31 2.08 -3.16 2.68
CA TYR A 31 2.66 -2.93 1.37
C TYR A 31 1.78 -1.92 0.65
N ILE A 32 2.38 -0.83 0.22
CA ILE A 32 1.67 0.29 -0.40
C ILE A 32 2.11 0.38 -1.86
N GLN A 33 1.12 0.34 -2.75
CA GLN A 33 1.26 0.63 -4.17
C GLN A 33 0.76 2.04 -4.44
N VAL A 34 1.55 2.91 -5.05
CA VAL A 34 1.19 4.28 -5.40
C VAL A 34 0.80 4.33 -6.88
N LYS A 35 -0.41 4.80 -7.17
CA LYS A 35 -0.94 4.93 -8.54
C LYS A 35 -1.54 6.30 -8.78
N PRO A 36 -1.62 6.74 -10.05
CA PRO A 36 -2.25 8.02 -10.40
C PRO A 36 -3.77 8.01 -10.21
N ASN A 37 -4.39 6.84 -10.14
CA ASN A 37 -5.84 6.65 -9.99
C ASN A 37 -6.13 5.39 -9.14
N ASN A 38 -7.41 5.06 -8.99
CA ASN A 38 -7.88 3.91 -8.20
C ASN A 38 -7.96 2.58 -8.99
N ASP A 39 -7.24 2.45 -10.11
CA ASP A 39 -7.27 1.23 -10.92
C ASP A 39 -6.52 0.09 -10.21
N LEU A 40 -7.24 -1.02 -9.98
CA LEU A 40 -6.74 -2.23 -9.31
C LEU A 40 -6.25 -3.32 -10.27
N LYS A 41 -6.29 -3.11 -11.60
CA LYS A 41 -5.91 -4.13 -12.59
C LYS A 41 -4.52 -4.73 -12.35
N GLU A 42 -3.58 -3.92 -11.86
CA GLU A 42 -2.19 -4.31 -11.60
C GLU A 42 -1.92 -4.73 -10.14
N SER A 43 -2.94 -4.82 -9.30
CA SER A 43 -2.75 -5.10 -7.86
C SER A 43 -2.73 -6.59 -7.50
N LYS A 44 -2.83 -7.51 -8.47
CA LYS A 44 -2.82 -8.97 -8.22
C LYS A 44 -1.55 -9.44 -7.50
N ASN A 45 -0.39 -8.89 -7.87
CA ASN A 45 0.89 -9.32 -7.32
C ASN A 45 1.07 -8.84 -5.87
N ILE A 46 0.77 -7.57 -5.58
CA ILE A 46 0.84 -7.03 -4.21
C ILE A 46 -0.16 -7.74 -3.29
N ILE A 47 -1.37 -8.06 -3.77
CA ILE A 47 -2.36 -8.86 -3.03
C ILE A 47 -1.77 -10.23 -2.66
N LYS A 48 -1.21 -10.94 -3.64
CA LYS A 48 -0.64 -12.29 -3.43
C LYS A 48 0.49 -12.23 -2.39
N LEU A 49 1.44 -11.33 -2.57
CA LEU A 49 2.60 -11.23 -1.68
C LEU A 49 2.21 -10.76 -0.27
N SER A 50 1.24 -9.85 -0.17
CA SER A 50 0.68 -9.39 1.11
C SER A 50 0.08 -10.53 1.92
N ARG A 51 -0.65 -11.46 1.28
CA ARG A 51 -1.18 -12.66 1.96
C ARG A 51 -0.08 -13.57 2.49
N ILE A 52 0.96 -13.80 1.70
CA ILE A 52 2.08 -14.68 2.06
C ILE A 52 2.84 -14.12 3.27
N ASN A 53 3.08 -12.81 3.27
CA ASN A 53 3.93 -12.17 4.28
C ASN A 53 3.16 -11.63 5.50
N GLY A 54 1.82 -11.68 5.48
CA GLY A 54 0.98 -11.10 6.54
C GLY A 54 0.99 -9.57 6.56
N PHE A 55 1.07 -8.94 5.38
CA PHE A 55 0.98 -7.49 5.22
C PHE A 55 -0.41 -7.12 4.69
N LEU A 56 -0.84 -5.89 4.95
CA LEU A 56 -2.02 -5.31 4.30
C LEU A 56 -1.61 -4.72 2.94
N PRO A 57 -2.28 -5.11 1.83
CA PRO A 57 -2.12 -4.45 0.56
C PRO A 57 -2.93 -3.16 0.54
N VAL A 58 -2.26 -2.04 0.32
CA VAL A 58 -2.85 -0.71 0.29
C VAL A 58 -2.61 -0.08 -1.07
N LEU A 59 -3.67 0.41 -1.71
CA LEU A 59 -3.57 1.28 -2.86
C LEU A 59 -3.55 2.73 -2.39
N CYS A 60 -2.53 3.48 -2.75
CA CYS A 60 -2.41 4.91 -2.50
C CYS A 60 -2.59 5.66 -3.82
N TYR A 61 -3.51 6.63 -3.87
CA TYR A 61 -3.74 7.46 -5.05
C TYR A 61 -4.24 8.85 -4.66
N LYS A 62 -4.16 9.81 -5.59
CA LYS A 62 -4.83 11.11 -5.42
C LYS A 62 -6.22 11.06 -6.03
N ASN A 63 -7.23 11.48 -5.28
CA ASN A 63 -8.57 11.67 -5.83
C ASN A 63 -8.66 12.97 -6.67
N SER A 64 -9.83 13.22 -7.26
CA SER A 64 -10.12 14.42 -8.06
C SER A 64 -9.88 15.74 -7.31
N ASN A 65 -10.03 15.72 -5.98
CA ASN A 65 -9.79 16.86 -5.10
C ASN A 65 -8.32 16.99 -4.66
N LYS A 66 -7.40 16.27 -5.33
CA LYS A 66 -5.96 16.22 -5.02
C LYS A 66 -5.64 15.71 -3.61
N LYS A 67 -6.59 15.05 -2.93
CA LYS A 67 -6.38 14.43 -1.62
C LYS A 67 -5.81 13.03 -1.80
N TRP A 68 -4.82 12.68 -0.97
CA TRP A 68 -4.31 11.32 -0.89
C TRP A 68 -5.34 10.41 -0.23
N ILE A 69 -5.61 9.28 -0.88
CA ILE A 69 -6.49 8.22 -0.42
C ILE A 69 -5.65 6.97 -0.24
N PHE A 70 -5.86 6.27 0.87
CA PHE A 70 -5.24 4.98 1.17
C PHE A 70 -6.34 3.94 1.26
N PHE A 71 -6.42 3.06 0.28
CA PHE A 71 -7.48 2.07 0.18
C PHE A 71 -6.95 0.68 0.51
N ASN A 72 -7.47 0.06 1.57
CA ASN A 72 -7.18 -1.32 1.91
C ASN A 72 -7.90 -2.24 0.91
N ILE A 73 -7.12 -2.99 0.13
CA ILE A 73 -7.68 -3.82 -0.95
C ILE A 73 -8.44 -5.03 -0.40
N PHE A 74 -8.02 -5.60 0.73
CA PHE A 74 -8.72 -6.74 1.35
C PHE A 74 -10.06 -6.33 1.96
N MET A 75 -10.06 -5.25 2.72
CA MET A 75 -11.26 -4.77 3.42
C MET A 75 -12.19 -3.95 2.53
N LYS A 76 -11.72 -3.58 1.33
CA LYS A 76 -12.43 -2.71 0.38
C LYS A 76 -12.88 -1.39 1.01
N THR A 77 -12.00 -0.79 1.81
CA THR A 77 -12.32 0.43 2.57
C THR A 77 -11.14 1.39 2.61
N GLU A 78 -11.44 2.68 2.75
CA GLU A 78 -10.45 3.73 2.97
C GLU A 78 -9.88 3.64 4.39
N MET A 79 -8.58 3.88 4.51
CA MET A 79 -7.85 3.91 5.77
C MET A 79 -7.55 5.36 6.17
N LEU A 80 -7.96 5.73 7.38
CA LEU A 80 -7.50 6.94 8.04
C LEU A 80 -6.11 6.67 8.61
N LEU A 81 -5.07 7.14 7.92
CA LEU A 81 -3.67 6.87 8.31
C LEU A 81 -2.99 8.00 9.10
N PHE A 82 -3.68 9.11 9.37
CA PHE A 82 -3.14 10.29 10.08
C PHE A 82 -4.20 10.97 10.94
#